data_AF-A0A1Q9UV15-F1
#
_entry.id   AF-A0A1Q9UV15-F1
#
_cell.length_a   1.000
_cell.length_b   1.000
_cell.length_c   1.000
_cell.angle_alpha   90.00
_cell.angle_beta   90.00
_cell.angle_gamma   90.00
#
_symmetry.space_group_name_H-M   'P 1'
#
loop_
_entity.id
_entity.type
_entity.pdbx_description
1 polymer ?
#
loop_
_entity_poly.entity_id
_entity_poly.type
_entity_poly.pdbx_seq_one_letter_code
_entity_poly.pdbx_strand_id
1 'polypeptide(L)'
;MLPAAEQLGDPAMLARAHAMQGRSYYLAGLTDRAKPHLDEADRQFAAIPDRWRLRSSLFEFWGRYHQIRGRLDLAAGQLHQAVRIDREHGDHRALLIHARMLAAVLSEAGRPAEAWPLLDEAAAVPRADARNLARVHMVRGWTALRAGYPADATYWAGVAHAALGDPGTTAYGRELSELRAEIATVTGPADHAAGLWAGLAHEAMTNNHPKAAWYIQRSEQCRR
;
A
#
# COMPACT_ATOMS: atom_id res chain seq x y z
N MET A 1 -25.71 0.81 -1.07
CA MET A 1 -25.10 1.12 -2.39
C MET A 1 -25.47 0.10 -3.46
N LEU A 2 -25.20 -1.21 -3.29
CA LEU A 2 -25.61 -2.22 -4.27
C LEU A 2 -27.12 -2.21 -4.59
N PRO A 3 -28.04 -2.19 -3.61
CA PRO A 3 -29.48 -2.25 -3.91
C PRO A 3 -29.97 -1.07 -4.76
N ALA A 4 -29.36 0.10 -4.60
CA ALA A 4 -29.68 1.29 -5.41
C ALA A 4 -29.07 1.21 -6.81
N ALA A 5 -27.89 0.60 -6.97
CA ALA A 5 -27.26 0.41 -8.28
C ALA A 5 -27.97 -0.65 -9.13
N GLU A 6 -28.44 -1.73 -8.49
CA GLU A 6 -29.27 -2.76 -9.13
C GLU A 6 -30.60 -2.18 -9.61
N GLN A 7 -31.23 -1.30 -8.82
CA GLN A 7 -32.47 -0.62 -9.20
C GLN A 7 -32.31 0.37 -10.36
N LEU A 8 -31.11 0.95 -10.53
CA LEU A 8 -30.82 1.95 -11.57
C LEU A 8 -30.37 1.32 -12.90
N GLY A 9 -29.99 0.04 -12.92
CA GLY A 9 -29.68 -0.71 -14.13
C GLY A 9 -28.43 -0.25 -14.90
N ASP A 10 -27.56 0.58 -14.33
CA ASP A 10 -26.30 1.03 -14.96
C ASP A 10 -25.17 0.01 -14.66
N PRO A 11 -24.68 -0.74 -15.67
CA PRO A 11 -23.62 -1.72 -15.49
C PRO A 11 -22.32 -1.12 -14.95
N ALA A 12 -22.01 0.14 -15.28
CA ALA A 12 -20.79 0.80 -14.80
C ALA A 12 -20.88 1.10 -13.29
N MET A 13 -22.04 1.55 -12.85
CA MET A 13 -22.29 1.83 -11.43
C MET A 13 -22.35 0.54 -10.61
N LEU A 14 -22.98 -0.51 -11.15
CA LEU A 14 -23.00 -1.83 -10.53
C LEU A 14 -21.57 -2.40 -10.39
N ALA A 15 -20.79 -2.39 -11.47
CA ALA A 15 -19.39 -2.84 -11.46
C ALA A 15 -18.56 -2.08 -10.41
N ARG A 16 -18.72 -0.76 -10.33
CA ARG A 16 -18.04 0.08 -9.34
C ARG A 16 -18.49 -0.23 -7.92
N ALA A 17 -19.77 -0.49 -7.70
CA ALA A 17 -20.28 -0.87 -6.38
C ALA A 17 -19.71 -2.21 -5.91
N HIS A 18 -19.66 -3.21 -6.80
CA HIS A 18 -18.98 -4.48 -6.54
C HIS A 18 -17.49 -4.27 -6.25
N ALA A 19 -16.77 -3.51 -7.06
CA ALA A 19 -15.34 -3.23 -6.85
C ALA A 19 -15.07 -2.58 -5.48
N MET A 20 -15.91 -1.60 -5.09
CA MET A 20 -15.82 -0.92 -3.79
C MET A 20 -16.12 -1.85 -2.62
N GLN A 21 -17.08 -2.76 -2.74
CA GLN A 21 -17.33 -3.76 -1.69
C GLN A 21 -16.21 -4.76 -1.56
N GLY A 22 -15.69 -5.28 -2.69
CA GLY A 22 -14.51 -6.13 -2.70
C GLY A 22 -13.34 -5.47 -1.95
N ARG A 23 -13.13 -4.18 -2.23
CA ARG A 23 -12.16 -3.35 -1.51
C ARG A 23 -12.42 -3.26 -0.01
N SER A 24 -13.63 -2.94 0.40
CA SER A 24 -13.98 -2.85 1.82
C SER A 24 -13.76 -4.18 2.55
N TYR A 25 -14.11 -5.31 1.92
CA TYR A 25 -13.90 -6.62 2.51
C TYR A 25 -12.43 -6.99 2.66
N TYR A 26 -11.57 -6.77 1.64
CA TYR A 26 -10.16 -7.11 1.79
C TYR A 26 -9.46 -6.19 2.79
N LEU A 27 -9.86 -4.91 2.89
CA LEU A 27 -9.31 -4.00 3.91
C LEU A 27 -9.68 -4.43 5.33
N ALA A 28 -10.81 -5.12 5.49
CA ALA A 28 -11.21 -5.75 6.74
C ALA A 28 -10.60 -7.15 6.95
N GLY A 29 -9.70 -7.60 6.06
CA GLY A 29 -9.11 -8.95 6.11
C GLY A 29 -10.06 -10.08 5.68
N LEU A 30 -11.30 -9.76 5.28
CA LEU A 30 -12.34 -10.71 4.89
C LEU A 30 -12.19 -11.13 3.42
N THR A 31 -11.04 -11.72 3.09
CA THR A 31 -10.66 -12.00 1.69
C THR A 31 -11.61 -12.96 0.98
N ASP A 32 -12.22 -13.93 1.68
CA ASP A 32 -13.22 -14.83 1.09
C ASP A 32 -14.48 -14.08 0.66
N ARG A 33 -14.88 -13.04 1.41
CA ARG A 33 -16.01 -12.17 1.04
C ARG A 33 -15.62 -11.18 -0.05
N ALA A 34 -14.36 -10.76 -0.11
CA ALA A 34 -13.89 -9.81 -1.13
C ALA A 34 -13.93 -10.39 -2.54
N LYS A 35 -13.51 -11.65 -2.69
CA LYS A 35 -13.32 -12.29 -4.01
C LYS A 35 -14.56 -12.25 -4.91
N PRO A 36 -15.76 -12.71 -4.50
CA PRO A 36 -16.92 -12.73 -5.40
C PRO A 36 -17.32 -11.32 -5.88
N HIS A 37 -17.10 -10.29 -5.05
CA HIS A 37 -17.35 -8.92 -5.48
C HIS A 37 -16.33 -8.42 -6.50
N LEU A 38 -15.05 -8.79 -6.37
CA LEU A 38 -14.05 -8.42 -7.38
C LEU A 38 -14.25 -9.19 -8.69
N ASP A 39 -14.63 -10.48 -8.63
CA ASP A 39 -14.96 -11.28 -9.82
C ASP A 39 -16.14 -10.67 -10.59
N GLU A 40 -17.19 -10.28 -9.86
CA GLU A 40 -18.39 -9.68 -10.46
C GLU A 40 -18.09 -8.31 -11.07
N ALA A 41 -17.26 -7.49 -10.43
CA ALA A 41 -16.77 -6.25 -11.03
C ALA A 41 -16.02 -6.52 -12.35
N ASP A 42 -15.14 -7.53 -12.37
CA ASP A 42 -14.38 -7.95 -13.56
C ASP A 42 -15.30 -8.30 -14.73
N ARG A 43 -16.32 -9.12 -14.45
CA ARG A 43 -17.33 -9.56 -15.43
C ARG A 43 -18.12 -8.38 -16.00
N GLN A 44 -18.55 -7.45 -15.15
CA GLN A 44 -19.34 -6.29 -15.56
C GLN A 44 -18.49 -5.29 -16.36
N PHE A 45 -17.24 -5.02 -15.92
CA PHE A 45 -16.36 -4.09 -16.64
C PHE A 45 -15.93 -4.60 -18.01
N ALA A 46 -15.82 -5.92 -18.21
CA ALA A 46 -15.52 -6.49 -19.53
C ALA A 46 -16.57 -6.14 -20.59
N ALA A 47 -17.80 -5.83 -20.18
CA ALA A 47 -18.89 -5.46 -21.07
C ALA A 47 -18.96 -3.95 -21.39
N ILE A 48 -18.04 -3.13 -20.85
CA ILE A 48 -18.10 -1.66 -20.98
C ILE A 48 -16.90 -1.13 -21.76
N PRO A 49 -17.07 -0.73 -23.03
CA PRO A 49 -16.00 -0.15 -23.84
C PRO A 49 -15.45 1.15 -23.25
N ASP A 50 -14.19 1.45 -23.54
CA ASP A 50 -13.50 2.73 -23.26
C ASP A 50 -13.46 3.17 -21.78
N ARG A 51 -13.62 2.23 -20.84
CA ARG A 51 -13.52 2.50 -19.39
C ARG A 51 -12.16 2.12 -18.80
N TRP A 52 -11.08 2.53 -19.47
CA TRP A 52 -9.70 2.23 -19.05
C TRP A 52 -9.40 2.65 -17.60
N ARG A 53 -9.92 3.80 -17.13
CA ARG A 53 -9.75 4.23 -15.71
C ARG A 53 -10.35 3.23 -14.72
N LEU A 54 -11.54 2.72 -15.01
CA LEU A 54 -12.20 1.74 -14.14
C LEU A 54 -11.46 0.41 -14.16
N ARG A 55 -10.95 0.01 -15.33
CA ARG A 55 -10.11 -1.18 -15.48
C ARG A 55 -8.80 -1.06 -14.70
N SER A 56 -8.12 0.09 -14.78
CA SER A 56 -6.90 0.38 -14.00
C SER A 56 -7.14 0.29 -12.49
N SER A 57 -8.21 0.91 -11.98
CA SER A 57 -8.57 0.80 -10.56
C SER A 57 -8.93 -0.61 -10.12
N LEU A 58 -9.55 -1.42 -10.99
CA LEU A 58 -9.86 -2.80 -10.65
C LEU A 58 -8.59 -3.66 -10.54
N PHE A 59 -7.62 -3.43 -11.42
CA PHE A 59 -6.30 -4.04 -11.31
C PHE A 59 -5.58 -3.65 -10.01
N GLU A 60 -5.71 -2.39 -9.56
CA GLU A 60 -5.25 -1.97 -8.24
C GLU A 60 -5.87 -2.83 -7.12
N PHE A 61 -7.19 -3.05 -7.17
CA PHE A 61 -7.91 -3.79 -6.12
C PHE A 61 -7.54 -5.27 -6.12
N TRP A 62 -7.40 -5.90 -7.28
CA TRP A 62 -6.89 -7.26 -7.39
C TRP A 62 -5.45 -7.37 -6.91
N GLY A 63 -4.60 -6.38 -7.23
CA GLY A 63 -3.25 -6.28 -6.72
C GLY A 63 -3.21 -6.29 -5.20
N ARG A 64 -4.01 -5.43 -4.56
CA ARG A 64 -4.11 -5.36 -3.09
C ARG A 64 -4.70 -6.63 -2.47
N TYR A 65 -5.72 -7.20 -3.09
CA TYR A 65 -6.31 -8.46 -2.67
C TYR A 65 -5.26 -9.59 -2.63
N HIS A 66 -4.45 -9.73 -3.68
CA HIS A 66 -3.40 -10.75 -3.73
C HIS A 66 -2.26 -10.45 -2.77
N GLN A 67 -1.88 -9.17 -2.60
CA GLN A 67 -0.84 -8.74 -1.67
C GLN A 67 -1.17 -9.17 -0.23
N ILE A 68 -2.38 -8.88 0.25
CA ILE A 68 -2.83 -9.25 1.62
C ILE A 68 -2.81 -10.77 1.84
N ARG A 69 -2.95 -11.55 0.76
CA ARG A 69 -2.88 -13.01 0.79
C ARG A 69 -1.47 -13.58 0.61
N GLY A 70 -0.44 -12.72 0.59
CA GLY A 70 0.95 -13.12 0.36
C GLY A 70 1.24 -13.64 -1.05
N ARG A 71 0.33 -13.44 -2.01
CA ARG A 71 0.49 -13.89 -3.41
C ARG A 71 1.16 -12.79 -4.22
N LEU A 72 2.42 -12.50 -3.90
CA LEU A 72 3.11 -11.29 -4.35
C LEU A 72 3.30 -11.23 -5.87
N ASP A 73 3.56 -12.36 -6.55
CA ASP A 73 3.68 -12.37 -8.02
C ASP A 73 2.36 -12.06 -8.72
N LEU A 74 1.24 -12.60 -8.21
CA LEU A 74 -0.08 -12.24 -8.72
C LEU A 74 -0.38 -10.77 -8.45
N ALA A 75 -0.04 -10.27 -7.26
CA ALA A 75 -0.23 -8.86 -6.92
C ALA A 75 0.56 -7.94 -7.86
N ALA A 76 1.83 -8.27 -8.13
CA ALA A 76 2.68 -7.53 -9.05
C ALA A 76 2.12 -7.57 -10.47
N GLY A 77 1.67 -8.74 -10.96
CA GLY A 77 1.06 -8.88 -12.27
C GLY A 77 -0.16 -7.97 -12.47
N GLN A 78 -1.04 -7.88 -11.48
CA GLN A 78 -2.20 -6.98 -11.53
C GLN A 78 -1.78 -5.51 -11.53
N LEU A 79 -0.88 -5.11 -10.63
CA LEU A 79 -0.41 -3.72 -10.55
C LEU A 79 0.38 -3.29 -11.79
N HIS A 80 1.11 -4.20 -12.44
CA HIS A 80 1.72 -3.96 -13.74
C HIS A 80 0.68 -3.58 -14.81
N GLN A 81 -0.48 -4.25 -14.83
CA GLN A 81 -1.56 -3.90 -15.77
C GLN A 81 -2.13 -2.51 -15.48
N ALA A 82 -2.30 -2.14 -14.20
CA ALA A 82 -2.74 -0.79 -13.81
C ALA A 82 -1.75 0.29 -14.28
N VAL A 83 -0.47 0.11 -13.97
CA VAL A 83 0.61 1.02 -14.41
C VAL A 83 0.68 1.14 -15.93
N ARG A 84 0.55 0.02 -16.66
CA ARG A 84 0.54 0.02 -18.13
C ARG A 84 -0.60 0.88 -18.67
N ILE A 85 -1.82 0.69 -18.17
CA ILE A 85 -2.98 1.46 -18.62
C ILE A 85 -2.80 2.95 -18.34
N ASP A 86 -2.31 3.31 -17.15
CA ASP A 86 -2.12 4.71 -16.79
C ASP A 86 -1.06 5.39 -17.67
N ARG A 87 0.02 4.67 -18.02
CA ARG A 87 1.03 5.16 -18.98
C ARG A 87 0.43 5.35 -20.36
N GLU A 88 -0.30 4.36 -20.86
CA GLU A 88 -0.94 4.40 -22.19
C GLU A 88 -1.88 5.60 -22.35
N HIS A 89 -2.55 6.02 -21.27
CA HIS A 89 -3.54 7.09 -21.29
C HIS A 89 -3.03 8.42 -20.68
N GLY A 90 -1.77 8.48 -20.24
CA GLY A 90 -1.18 9.68 -19.65
C GLY A 90 -1.80 10.10 -18.31
N ASP A 91 -2.36 9.17 -17.53
CA ASP A 91 -2.95 9.49 -16.22
C ASP A 91 -1.86 9.57 -15.13
N HIS A 92 -1.15 10.70 -15.08
CA HIS A 92 -0.01 10.88 -14.18
C HIS A 92 -0.36 10.67 -12.70
N ARG A 93 -1.57 11.02 -12.27
CA ARG A 93 -2.01 10.87 -10.88
C ARG A 93 -2.19 9.39 -10.54
N ALA A 94 -2.87 8.62 -11.40
CA ALA A 94 -3.04 7.19 -11.20
C ALA A 94 -1.68 6.47 -11.30
N LEU A 95 -0.84 6.85 -12.27
CA LEU A 95 0.50 6.32 -12.47
C LEU A 95 1.36 6.44 -11.21
N LEU A 96 1.41 7.61 -10.55
CA LEU A 96 2.13 7.78 -9.29
C LEU A 96 1.70 6.72 -8.26
N ILE A 97 0.38 6.59 -8.07
CA ILE A 97 -0.19 5.74 -7.03
C ILE A 97 0.12 4.27 -7.33
N HIS A 98 -0.15 3.82 -8.55
CA HIS A 98 0.01 2.42 -8.94
C HIS A 98 1.48 2.02 -9.08
N ALA A 99 2.35 2.89 -9.60
CA ALA A 99 3.79 2.62 -9.68
C ALA A 99 4.39 2.45 -8.29
N ARG A 100 4.04 3.32 -7.33
CA ARG A 100 4.46 3.18 -5.94
C ARG A 100 3.92 1.89 -5.29
N MET A 101 2.68 1.51 -5.59
CA MET A 101 2.09 0.27 -5.07
C MET A 101 2.77 -0.97 -5.65
N LEU A 102 3.05 -0.97 -6.94
CA LEU A 102 3.82 -2.04 -7.60
C LEU A 102 5.22 -2.14 -6.99
N ALA A 103 5.91 -1.03 -6.81
CA ALA A 103 7.22 -1.00 -6.16
C ALA A 103 7.19 -1.58 -4.74
N ALA A 104 6.15 -1.28 -3.96
CA ALA A 104 5.99 -1.86 -2.63
C ALA A 104 5.84 -3.38 -2.67
N VAL A 105 5.04 -3.91 -3.59
CA VAL A 105 4.86 -5.36 -3.79
C VAL A 105 6.14 -6.03 -4.29
N LEU A 106 6.84 -5.44 -5.25
CA LEU A 106 8.12 -5.94 -5.75
C LEU A 106 9.17 -5.97 -4.64
N SER A 107 9.22 -4.93 -3.81
CA SER A 107 10.07 -4.86 -2.62
C SER A 107 9.74 -5.96 -1.60
N GLU A 108 8.46 -6.22 -1.33
CA GLU A 108 8.01 -7.35 -0.49
C GLU A 108 8.38 -8.71 -1.10
N ALA A 109 8.40 -8.81 -2.42
CA ALA A 109 8.77 -10.01 -3.16
C ALA A 109 10.29 -10.22 -3.28
N GLY A 110 11.12 -9.37 -2.64
CA GLY A 110 12.57 -9.47 -2.73
C GLY A 110 13.14 -9.02 -4.08
N ARG A 111 12.43 -8.18 -4.83
CA ARG A 111 12.80 -7.67 -6.16
C ARG A 111 13.07 -6.15 -6.13
N PRO A 112 13.99 -5.64 -5.29
CA PRO A 112 14.22 -4.21 -5.12
C PRO A 112 14.74 -3.53 -6.40
N ALA A 113 15.51 -4.25 -7.22
CA ALA A 113 16.03 -3.73 -8.49
C ALA A 113 14.92 -3.27 -9.45
N GLU A 114 13.77 -3.94 -9.44
CA GLU A 114 12.61 -3.58 -10.26
C GLU A 114 11.73 -2.51 -9.59
N ALA A 115 11.79 -2.39 -8.26
CA ALA A 115 11.05 -1.38 -7.50
C ALA A 115 11.63 0.04 -7.69
N TRP A 116 12.95 0.18 -7.76
CA TRP A 116 13.60 1.51 -7.83
C TRP A 116 13.17 2.37 -9.01
N PRO A 117 13.17 1.88 -10.27
CA PRO A 117 12.74 2.69 -11.42
C PRO A 117 11.29 3.18 -11.31
N LEU A 118 10.41 2.39 -10.70
CA LEU A 118 9.01 2.75 -10.47
C LEU A 118 8.87 3.85 -9.41
N LEU A 119 9.72 3.83 -8.38
CA LEU A 119 9.75 4.87 -7.36
C LEU A 119 10.30 6.19 -7.92
N ASP A 120 11.27 6.11 -8.83
CA ASP A 120 11.80 7.28 -9.53
C ASP A 120 10.75 7.90 -10.47
N GLU A 121 10.05 7.07 -11.24
CA GLU A 121 8.94 7.51 -12.07
C GLU A 121 7.82 8.16 -11.24
N ALA A 122 7.42 7.52 -10.13
CA ALA A 122 6.38 8.05 -9.25
C ALA A 122 6.78 9.40 -8.62
N ALA A 123 8.07 9.56 -8.25
CA ALA A 123 8.60 10.80 -7.69
C ALA A 123 8.71 11.93 -8.74
N ALA A 124 8.86 11.59 -10.02
CA ALA A 124 9.00 12.55 -11.11
C ALA A 124 7.66 13.14 -11.60
N VAL A 125 6.52 12.63 -11.11
CA VAL A 125 5.20 13.13 -11.52
C VAL A 125 5.01 14.60 -11.12
N PRO A 126 4.71 15.50 -12.07
CA PRO A 126 4.53 16.91 -11.78
C PRO A 126 3.38 17.16 -10.81
N ARG A 127 3.58 18.09 -9.87
CA ARG A 127 2.57 18.53 -8.88
C ARG A 127 2.03 17.38 -8.01
N ALA A 128 2.83 16.33 -7.80
CA ALA A 128 2.54 15.33 -6.79
C ALA A 128 2.35 16.01 -5.42
N ASP A 129 1.25 15.69 -4.73
CA ASP A 129 1.06 16.23 -3.38
C ASP A 129 2.08 15.64 -2.40
N ALA A 130 2.41 16.43 -1.36
CA ALA A 130 3.45 16.08 -0.40
C ALA A 130 3.20 14.72 0.29
N ARG A 131 1.93 14.35 0.47
CA ARG A 131 1.53 13.08 1.07
C ARG A 131 1.86 11.91 0.16
N ASN A 132 1.56 12.02 -1.13
CA ASN A 132 1.89 11.00 -2.12
C ASN A 132 3.40 10.84 -2.28
N LEU A 133 4.17 11.94 -2.30
CA LEU A 133 5.63 11.90 -2.29
C LEU A 133 6.18 11.25 -1.01
N ALA A 134 5.65 11.61 0.16
CA ALA A 134 6.05 10.97 1.41
C ALA A 134 5.88 9.44 1.35
N ARG A 135 4.76 8.95 0.79
CA ARG A 135 4.56 7.51 0.61
C ARG A 135 5.57 6.89 -0.35
N VAL A 136 5.97 7.59 -1.42
CA VAL A 136 7.05 7.10 -2.30
C VAL A 136 8.33 6.92 -1.48
N HIS A 137 8.70 7.93 -0.68
CA HIS A 137 9.88 7.85 0.18
C HIS A 137 9.79 6.78 1.27
N MET A 138 8.61 6.53 1.84
CA MET A 138 8.41 5.40 2.77
C MET A 138 8.68 4.06 2.08
N VAL A 139 8.19 3.88 0.84
CA VAL A 139 8.47 2.66 0.07
C VAL A 139 9.95 2.56 -0.30
N ARG A 140 10.62 3.68 -0.62
CA ARG A 140 12.09 3.71 -0.77
C ARG A 140 12.79 3.25 0.51
N GLY A 141 12.34 3.71 1.68
CA GLY A 141 12.89 3.30 2.97
C GLY A 141 12.74 1.81 3.24
N TRP A 142 11.53 1.26 3.06
CA TRP A 142 11.29 -0.18 3.17
C TRP A 142 12.11 -1.00 2.17
N THR A 143 12.25 -0.51 0.93
CA THR A 143 13.00 -1.19 -0.12
C THR A 143 14.49 -1.21 0.18
N ALA A 144 15.05 -0.08 0.63
CA ALA A 144 16.44 0.00 1.09
C ALA A 144 16.70 -0.95 2.26
N LEU A 145 15.81 -0.96 3.26
CA LEU A 145 15.96 -1.82 4.43
C LEU A 145 15.96 -3.31 4.05
N ARG A 146 14.99 -3.74 3.22
CA ARG A 146 14.91 -5.14 2.74
C ARG A 146 16.08 -5.53 1.85
N ALA A 147 16.68 -4.57 1.16
CA ALA A 147 17.87 -4.78 0.34
C ALA A 147 19.18 -4.75 1.15
N GLY A 148 19.13 -4.57 2.48
CA GLY A 148 20.30 -4.56 3.34
C GLY A 148 21.01 -3.21 3.45
N TYR A 149 20.35 -2.10 3.10
CA TYR A 149 20.90 -0.74 3.13
C TYR A 149 20.19 0.12 4.20
N PRO A 150 20.47 -0.09 5.49
CA PRO A 150 19.71 0.59 6.55
C PRO A 150 20.06 2.08 6.70
N ALA A 151 21.24 2.52 6.25
CA ALA A 151 21.59 3.95 6.18
C ALA A 151 20.67 4.68 5.19
N ASP A 152 20.50 4.11 3.99
CA ASP A 152 19.57 4.63 2.98
C ASP A 152 18.12 4.56 3.47
N ALA A 153 17.75 3.49 4.18
CA ALA A 153 16.43 3.39 4.80
C ALA A 153 16.18 4.53 5.79
N THR A 154 17.18 4.86 6.61
CA THR A 154 17.14 5.99 7.56
C THR A 154 16.97 7.32 6.82
N TYR A 155 17.76 7.54 5.77
CA TYR A 155 17.66 8.72 4.92
C TYR A 155 16.24 8.89 4.36
N TRP A 156 15.70 7.85 3.73
CA TRP A 156 14.38 7.91 3.12
C TRP A 156 13.23 8.06 4.14
N ALA A 157 13.37 7.47 5.33
CA ALA A 157 12.43 7.70 6.42
C ALA A 157 12.43 9.18 6.87
N GLY A 158 13.61 9.80 6.93
CA GLY A 158 13.75 11.24 7.24
C GLY A 158 13.10 12.13 6.18
N VAL A 159 13.32 11.82 4.89
CA VAL A 159 12.67 12.54 3.78
C VAL A 159 11.15 12.40 3.84
N ALA A 160 10.64 11.19 4.10
CA ALA A 160 9.21 10.95 4.26
C ALA A 160 8.61 11.72 5.44
N HIS A 161 9.31 11.77 6.57
CA HIS A 161 8.89 12.53 7.75
C HIS A 161 8.76 14.02 7.44
N ALA A 162 9.79 14.61 6.83
CA ALA A 162 9.80 16.03 6.46
C ALA A 162 8.66 16.38 5.50
N ALA A 163 8.32 15.49 4.57
CA ALA A 163 7.22 15.69 3.63
C ALA A 163 5.82 15.59 4.28
N LEU A 164 5.66 14.84 5.38
CA LEU A 164 4.38 14.70 6.08
C LEU A 164 4.09 15.86 7.07
N GLY A 165 5.10 16.60 7.51
CA GLY A 165 4.96 17.56 8.61
C GLY A 165 4.74 16.84 9.94
N ASP A 166 3.79 17.29 10.78
CA ASP A 166 3.42 16.59 12.02
C ASP A 166 2.57 15.34 11.70
N PRO A 167 3.15 14.12 11.74
CA PRO A 167 2.47 12.92 11.28
C PRO A 167 1.55 12.32 12.35
N GLY A 168 1.55 12.87 13.58
CA GLY A 168 1.19 12.20 14.84
C GLY A 168 -0.22 11.62 14.95
N THR A 169 -1.10 11.84 13.97
CA THR A 169 -2.49 11.36 13.98
C THR A 169 -2.93 10.68 12.68
N THR A 170 -2.04 10.51 11.70
CA THR A 170 -2.42 9.92 10.41
C THR A 170 -2.02 8.44 10.30
N ALA A 171 -2.74 7.67 9.50
CA ALA A 171 -2.36 6.28 9.16
C ALA A 171 -0.92 6.17 8.61
N TYR A 172 -0.44 7.23 7.95
CA TYR A 172 0.94 7.31 7.43
C TYR A 172 1.97 7.56 8.53
N GLY A 173 1.61 8.27 9.60
CA GLY A 173 2.44 8.42 10.78
C GLY A 173 2.78 7.07 11.40
N ARG A 174 1.80 6.17 11.49
CA ARG A 174 2.02 4.80 11.99
C ARG A 174 2.93 3.98 11.08
N GLU A 175 2.64 3.92 9.77
CA GLU A 175 3.49 3.19 8.82
C GLU A 175 4.94 3.71 8.81
N LEU A 176 5.14 5.02 9.02
CA LEU A 176 6.47 5.62 9.14
C LEU A 176 7.14 5.26 10.47
N SER A 177 6.40 5.26 11.58
CA SER A 177 6.89 4.81 12.87
C SER A 177 7.27 3.33 12.85
N GLU A 178 6.53 2.47 12.13
CA GLU A 178 6.90 1.08 11.89
C GLU A 178 8.23 0.96 11.15
N LEU A 179 8.41 1.71 10.05
CA LEU A 179 9.68 1.73 9.31
C LEU A 179 10.85 2.15 10.22
N ARG A 180 10.67 3.19 11.04
CA ARG A 180 11.71 3.66 11.98
C ARG A 180 12.04 2.62 13.05
N ALA A 181 11.03 1.92 13.59
CA ALA A 181 11.23 0.85 14.56
C ALA A 181 11.97 -0.34 13.94
N GLU A 182 11.66 -0.70 12.69
CA GLU A 182 12.40 -1.74 11.96
C GLU A 182 13.85 -1.33 11.68
N ILE A 183 14.10 -0.10 11.23
CA ILE A 183 15.46 0.43 11.05
C ILE A 183 16.24 0.34 12.37
N ALA A 184 15.64 0.77 13.49
CA ALA A 184 16.27 0.72 14.80
C ALA A 184 16.54 -0.72 15.25
N THR A 185 15.68 -1.68 14.88
CA THR A 185 15.90 -3.11 15.18
C THR A 185 17.16 -3.64 14.48
N VAL A 186 17.49 -3.10 13.30
CA VAL A 186 18.64 -3.53 12.50
C VAL A 186 19.93 -2.78 12.85
N THR A 187 19.82 -1.52 13.29
CA THR A 187 20.98 -0.60 13.41
C THR A 187 21.25 -0.06 14.80
N GLY A 188 20.26 -0.07 15.68
CA GLY A 188 20.28 0.64 16.94
C GLY A 188 20.48 -0.28 18.15
N PRO A 189 20.67 0.31 19.34
CA PRO A 189 20.63 -0.44 20.58
C PRO A 189 19.27 -1.13 20.77
N ALA A 190 19.31 -2.37 21.26
CA ALA A 190 18.15 -3.20 21.60
C ALA A 190 17.04 -2.43 22.35
N ASP A 191 17.42 -1.66 23.37
CA ASP A 191 16.49 -0.89 24.19
C ASP A 191 15.79 0.23 23.40
N HIS A 192 16.51 0.89 22.49
CA HIS A 192 15.92 1.93 21.65
C HIS A 192 14.88 1.33 20.69
N ALA A 193 15.22 0.24 20.02
CA ALA A 193 14.28 -0.48 19.14
C ALA A 193 13.06 -0.98 19.93
N ALA A 194 13.28 -1.58 21.11
CA ALA A 194 12.21 -2.04 21.98
C ALA A 194 11.30 -0.89 22.42
N GLY A 195 11.86 0.28 22.75
CA GLY A 195 11.10 1.47 23.10
C GLY A 195 10.17 1.94 21.97
N LEU A 196 10.65 1.96 20.73
CA LEU A 196 9.86 2.33 19.56
C LEU A 196 8.69 1.35 19.32
N TRP A 197 8.95 0.04 19.43
CA TRP A 197 7.91 -0.98 19.32
C TRP A 197 6.88 -0.90 20.46
N ALA A 198 7.32 -0.64 21.68
CA ALA A 198 6.42 -0.46 22.82
C ALA A 198 5.53 0.79 22.65
N GLY A 199 6.05 1.87 22.08
CA GLY A 199 5.26 3.06 21.73
C GLY A 199 4.15 2.74 20.72
N LEU A 200 4.49 2.01 19.65
CA LEU A 200 3.51 1.51 18.67
C LEU A 200 2.46 0.59 19.30
N ALA A 201 2.89 -0.29 20.22
CA ALA A 201 1.98 -1.18 20.96
C ALA A 201 0.98 -0.39 21.81
N HIS A 202 1.46 0.63 22.54
CA HIS A 202 0.60 1.48 23.37
C HIS A 202 -0.43 2.23 22.52
N GLU A 203 -0.01 2.87 21.42
CA GLU A 203 -0.94 3.55 20.50
C GLU A 203 -1.96 2.57 19.91
N ALA A 204 -1.52 1.37 19.52
CA ALA A 204 -2.39 0.35 18.95
C ALA A 204 -3.43 -0.16 19.96
N MET A 205 -3.05 -0.37 21.23
CA MET A 205 -3.97 -0.80 22.29
C MET A 205 -5.02 0.29 22.57
N THR A 206 -4.59 1.54 22.72
CA THR A 206 -5.50 2.68 22.96
C THR A 206 -6.55 2.83 21.86
N ASN A 207 -6.21 2.45 20.62
CA ASN A 207 -7.10 2.52 19.46
C ASN A 207 -7.75 1.17 19.07
N ASN A 208 -7.62 0.13 19.90
CA ASN A 208 -8.10 -1.24 19.63
C ASN A 208 -7.67 -1.78 18.24
N HIS A 209 -6.43 -1.48 17.84
CA HIS A 209 -5.89 -1.84 16.54
C HIS A 209 -5.39 -3.30 16.55
N PRO A 210 -5.69 -4.11 15.50
CA PRO A 210 -5.39 -5.54 15.49
C PRO A 210 -3.90 -5.89 15.56
N LYS A 211 -3.00 -4.95 15.21
CA LYS A 211 -1.53 -5.17 15.32
C LYS A 211 -0.97 -4.98 16.73
N ALA A 212 -1.77 -4.64 17.74
CA ALA A 212 -1.27 -4.39 19.10
C ALA A 212 -0.41 -5.55 19.65
N ALA A 213 -0.93 -6.78 19.59
CA ALA A 213 -0.19 -7.97 20.03
C ALA A 213 1.11 -8.19 19.24
N TRP A 214 1.11 -7.90 17.94
CA TRP A 214 2.30 -8.01 17.10
C TRP A 214 3.39 -7.01 17.52
N TYR A 215 3.05 -5.75 17.80
CA TYR A 215 4.04 -4.77 18.27
C TYR A 215 4.62 -5.13 19.64
N ILE A 216 3.79 -5.68 20.56
CA ILE A 216 4.27 -6.17 21.86
C ILE A 216 5.33 -7.24 21.66
N GLN A 217 5.04 -8.23 20.80
CA GLN A 217 5.98 -9.30 20.49
C GLN A 217 7.29 -8.75 19.89
N ARG A 218 7.24 -7.79 18.97
CA ARG A 218 8.44 -7.15 18.41
C ARG A 218 9.27 -6.42 19.48
N SER A 219 8.61 -5.72 20.40
CA SER A 219 9.29 -5.07 21.53
C SER A 219 10.01 -6.07 22.43
N GLU A 220 9.39 -7.22 22.72
CA GLU A 220 10.01 -8.25 23.55
C GLU A 220 11.18 -8.93 22.87
N GLN A 221 11.07 -9.18 21.56
CA GLN A 221 12.16 -9.76 20.76
C GLN A 221 13.41 -8.90 20.76
N CYS A 222 13.28 -7.56 20.73
CA CYS A 222 14.43 -6.67 20.76
C CYS A 222 15.19 -6.70 22.10
N ARG A 223 14.54 -7.10 23.21
CA ARG A 223 15.15 -7.12 24.56
C ARG A 223 15.82 -8.45 24.92
N ARG A 224 15.71 -9.48 24.07
CA ARG A 224 16.31 -10.80 24.27
C ARG A 224 17.69 -10.85 23.62
#